data_AF-A0A2H1WBI3-F1
#
_entry.id   AF-A0A2H1WBI3-F1
#
_cell.length_a   1.000
_cell.length_b   1.000
_cell.length_c   1.000
_cell.angle_alpha   90.00
_cell.angle_beta   90.00
_cell.angle_gamma   90.00
#
_symmetry.space_group_name_H-M   'P 1'
#
loop_
_entity.id
_entity.type
_entity.pdbx_description
1 polymer ?
#
loop_
_entity_poly.entity_id
_entity_poly.type
_entity_poly.pdbx_seq_one_letter_code
_entity_poly.pdbx_strand_id
1 'polypeptide(L)'
;MFTLNYMFAVVTEPEIIEIVLKTCLEKDDLMRMFRVLLGNGNIFAPVSIWRPRRKILAPTFSQKNLNSFVDIFARQSKVMSDQLQIATQKGPISMWKYISTYTMDSVCLS
;
A
#
# COMPACT_ATOMS: atom_id res chain seq x y z
N MET A 1 1.12 17.40 -34.33
CA MET A 1 0.83 16.01 -33.90
C MET A 1 2.07 15.51 -33.17
N PHE A 2 2.11 15.59 -31.84
CA PHE A 2 3.26 15.16 -31.05
C PHE A 2 3.12 13.67 -30.74
N THR A 3 3.92 12.82 -31.38
CA THR A 3 4.03 11.39 -31.04
C THR A 3 4.79 11.23 -29.73
N LEU A 4 4.11 10.79 -28.67
CA LEU A 4 4.73 10.33 -27.42
C LEU A 4 5.32 8.93 -27.67
N ASN A 5 6.58 8.88 -28.10
CA ASN A 5 7.33 7.63 -28.18
C ASN A 5 7.88 7.27 -26.79
N TYR A 6 7.14 6.46 -26.03
CA TYR A 6 7.61 5.87 -24.79
C TYR A 6 7.97 4.40 -25.01
N MET A 7 9.18 4.03 -24.61
CA MET A 7 9.61 2.63 -24.54
C MET A 7 9.39 2.12 -23.12
N PHE A 8 8.58 1.06 -22.99
CA PHE A 8 8.40 0.36 -21.72
C PHE A 8 9.18 -0.95 -21.78
N ALA A 9 10.00 -1.19 -20.75
CA ALA A 9 10.67 -2.46 -20.55
C ALA A 9 9.98 -3.21 -19.40
N VAL A 10 9.55 -4.44 -19.64
CA VAL A 10 8.98 -5.32 -18.63
C VAL A 10 10.06 -6.33 -18.24
N VAL A 11 10.34 -6.41 -16.94
CA VAL A 11 11.33 -7.35 -16.40
C VAL A 11 10.58 -8.42 -15.62
N THR A 12 10.84 -9.69 -15.94
CA THR A 12 10.19 -10.85 -15.33
C THR A 12 11.14 -11.74 -14.55
N GLU A 13 12.44 -11.61 -14.82
CA GLU A 13 13.49 -12.43 -14.22
C GLU A 13 13.82 -11.91 -12.82
N PRO A 14 13.72 -12.76 -11.76
CA PRO A 14 13.85 -12.30 -10.38
C PRO A 14 15.21 -11.67 -10.07
N GLU A 15 16.29 -12.21 -10.64
CA GLU A 15 17.65 -11.68 -10.49
C GLU A 15 17.76 -10.25 -11.04
N ILE A 16 17.13 -9.98 -12.19
CA ILE A 16 17.13 -8.66 -12.81
C ILE A 16 16.21 -7.71 -12.04
N ILE A 17 15.04 -8.18 -11.59
CA ILE A 17 14.11 -7.41 -10.74
C ILE A 17 14.81 -6.94 -9.47
N GLU A 18 15.59 -7.80 -8.81
CA GLU A 18 16.32 -7.45 -7.61
C GLU A 18 17.32 -6.31 -7.84
N ILE A 19 18.08 -6.38 -8.95
CA ILE A 19 19.03 -5.33 -9.33
C ILE A 19 18.27 -4.02 -9.56
N VAL A 20 17.24 -4.05 -10.42
CA VAL A 20 16.44 -2.87 -10.78
C VAL A 20 15.80 -2.23 -9.54
N LEU A 21 15.19 -3.01 -8.65
CA LEU A 21 14.55 -2.50 -7.44
C LEU A 21 15.53 -1.89 -6.43
N LYS A 22 16.82 -2.25 -6.48
CA LYS A 22 17.86 -1.68 -5.61
C LYS A 22 18.53 -0.45 -6.22
N THR A 23 18.70 -0.39 -7.54
CA THR A 23 19.44 0.67 -8.22
C THR A 23 18.53 1.77 -8.78
N CYS A 24 17.38 1.40 -9.34
CA CYS A 24 16.47 2.30 -10.04
C CYS A 24 15.32 2.73 -9.12
N LEU A 25 15.62 3.59 -8.14
CA LEU A 25 14.63 3.97 -7.11
C LEU A 25 13.67 5.08 -7.54
N GLU A 26 13.99 5.81 -8.60
CA GLU A 26 13.10 6.83 -9.15
C GLU A 26 11.80 6.21 -9.65
N LYS A 27 10.69 6.91 -9.40
CA LYS A 27 9.38 6.45 -9.85
C LYS A 27 9.21 6.77 -11.32
N ASP A 28 8.61 5.83 -12.05
CA ASP A 28 8.27 5.98 -13.46
C ASP A 28 7.46 7.27 -13.68
N ASP A 29 7.63 7.89 -14.84
CA ASP A 29 6.87 9.05 -15.30
C ASP A 29 5.35 8.81 -15.26
N LEU A 30 4.88 7.57 -15.46
CA LEU A 30 3.47 7.20 -15.26
C LEU A 30 3.01 7.44 -13.82
N MET A 31 3.87 7.19 -12.84
CA MET A 31 3.57 7.47 -11.43
C MET A 31 3.58 8.97 -11.13
N ARG A 32 4.17 9.81 -12.01
CA ARG A 32 4.14 11.27 -11.90
C ARG A 32 2.73 11.83 -12.16
N MET A 33 1.90 11.15 -12.96
CA MET A 33 0.50 11.57 -13.14
C MET A 33 -0.28 11.62 -11.82
N PHE A 34 -0.03 10.65 -10.93
CA PHE A 34 -0.67 10.63 -9.60
C PHE A 34 -0.25 11.78 -8.69
N ARG A 35 0.87 12.47 -8.99
CA ARG A 35 1.26 13.68 -8.25
C ARG A 35 0.34 14.87 -8.49
N VAL A 36 -0.35 14.91 -9.63
CA VAL A 36 -1.34 15.98 -9.89
C VAL A 36 -2.49 15.88 -8.89
N LEU A 37 -2.86 14.65 -8.50
CA LEU A 37 -3.95 14.39 -7.57
C LEU A 37 -3.51 14.36 -6.10
N LEU A 38 -2.34 13.78 -5.81
CA LEU A 38 -1.89 13.45 -4.45
C LEU A 38 -0.64 14.23 -4.01
N GLY A 39 -0.18 15.16 -4.84
CA GLY A 39 1.05 15.91 -4.63
C GLY A 39 2.28 15.01 -4.50
N ASN A 40 3.26 15.46 -3.72
CA ASN A 40 4.42 14.62 -3.35
C ASN A 40 4.09 13.75 -2.14
N GLY A 41 2.98 12.99 -2.18
CA GLY A 41 2.74 11.91 -1.21
C GLY A 41 3.90 10.92 -1.20
N ASN A 42 4.18 10.28 -0.06
CA ASN A 42 5.41 9.51 0.14
C ASN A 42 5.66 8.44 -0.95
N ILE A 43 4.61 7.78 -1.44
CA ILE A 43 4.71 6.73 -2.47
C ILE A 43 5.13 7.27 -3.84
N PHE A 44 4.74 8.51 -4.16
CA PHE A 44 4.90 9.11 -5.49
C PHE A 44 6.04 10.13 -5.55
N ALA A 45 6.62 10.51 -4.40
CA ALA A 45 7.66 11.53 -4.31
C ALA A 45 8.98 11.13 -5.02
N PRO A 46 9.77 12.08 -5.53
CA PRO A 46 11.10 11.79 -6.08
C PRO A 46 12.00 11.20 -5.01
N VAL A 47 13.06 10.49 -5.41
CA VAL A 47 13.99 9.85 -4.47
C VAL A 47 14.58 10.83 -3.47
N SER A 48 14.89 12.06 -3.89
CA SER A 48 15.42 13.13 -3.03
C SER A 48 14.48 13.53 -1.89
N ILE A 49 13.16 13.41 -2.06
CA ILE A 49 12.15 13.70 -1.04
C ILE A 49 11.76 12.43 -0.28
N TRP A 50 11.62 11.32 -0.99
CA TRP A 50 11.19 10.04 -0.44
C TRP A 50 12.24 9.45 0.52
N ARG A 51 13.53 9.48 0.19
CA ARG A 51 14.58 8.89 1.04
C ARG A 51 14.61 9.52 2.45
N PRO A 52 14.67 10.86 2.61
CA PRO A 52 14.64 11.47 3.94
C PRO A 52 13.36 11.16 4.72
N ARG A 53 12.19 11.24 4.06
CA ARG A 53 10.90 10.94 4.69
C ARG A 53 10.81 9.49 5.14
N ARG A 54 11.22 8.54 4.30
CA ARG A 54 11.26 7.12 4.65
C ARG A 54 12.19 6.87 5.83
N LYS A 55 13.33 7.56 5.92
CA LYS A 55 14.24 7.45 7.07
C LYS A 55 13.57 7.88 8.38
N ILE A 56 12.73 8.92 8.36
CA ILE A 56 11.99 9.41 9.52
C ILE A 56 10.79 8.50 9.86
N LEU A 57 10.09 7.98 8.86
CA LEU A 57 8.87 7.20 9.03
C LEU A 57 9.13 5.71 9.34
N ALA A 58 10.21 5.13 8.83
CA ALA A 58 10.51 3.71 9.01
C ALA A 58 10.56 3.26 10.49
N PRO A 59 11.11 4.04 11.44
CA PRO A 59 11.09 3.70 12.86
C PRO A 59 9.67 3.57 13.47
N THR A 60 8.68 4.27 12.93
CA THR A 60 7.27 4.14 13.37
C THR A 60 6.73 2.73 13.10
N PHE A 61 7.31 2.00 12.15
CA PHE A 61 7.02 0.60 11.86
C PHE A 61 8.03 -0.36 12.51
N SER A 62 8.60 0.02 13.65
CA SER A 62 9.44 -0.88 14.46
C SER A 62 8.64 -2.08 14.98
N GLN A 63 9.32 -3.19 15.28
CA GLN A 63 8.68 -4.40 15.80
C GLN A 63 7.81 -4.12 17.05
N LYS A 64 8.24 -3.19 17.91
CA LYS A 64 7.47 -2.78 19.09
C LYS A 64 6.11 -2.20 18.72
N ASN A 65 6.06 -1.30 17.74
CA ASN A 65 4.82 -0.67 17.29
C ASN A 65 3.96 -1.67 16.51
N LEU A 66 4.59 -2.50 15.66
CA LEU A 66 3.88 -3.59 14.97
C LEU A 66 3.21 -4.55 15.97
N ASN A 67 3.86 -4.88 17.08
CA ASN A 67 3.27 -5.69 18.13
C ASN A 67 2.05 -5.01 18.78
N SER A 68 2.07 -3.68 18.97
CA SER A 68 0.88 -2.97 19.46
C SER A 68 -0.29 -2.95 18.46
N PHE A 69 -0.02 -3.04 17.16
CA PHE A 69 -1.07 -3.11 16.15
C PHE A 69 -1.81 -4.46 16.14
N VAL A 70 -1.20 -5.52 16.65
CA VAL A 70 -1.82 -6.86 16.74
C VAL A 70 -3.13 -6.82 17.51
N ASP A 71 -3.19 -6.07 18.62
CA ASP A 71 -4.41 -5.95 19.43
C ASP A 71 -5.53 -5.23 18.67
N ILE A 72 -5.17 -4.25 17.83
CA ILE A 72 -6.12 -3.52 16.97
C ILE A 72 -6.64 -4.46 15.89
N PHE A 73 -5.76 -5.20 15.21
CA PHE A 73 -6.13 -6.17 14.19
C PHE A 73 -7.03 -7.28 14.75
N ALA A 74 -6.73 -7.78 15.95
CA ALA A 74 -7.57 -8.77 16.63
C ALA A 74 -8.97 -8.22 16.92
N ARG A 75 -9.06 -6.99 17.45
CA ARG A 75 -10.34 -6.33 17.73
C ARG A 75 -11.16 -6.10 16.46
N GLN A 76 -10.55 -5.55 15.41
CA GLN A 76 -11.24 -5.32 14.14
C GLN A 76 -11.61 -6.63 13.43
N SER A 77 -10.81 -7.68 13.58
CA SER A 77 -11.11 -9.00 13.04
C SER A 77 -12.35 -9.60 13.70
N LYS A 78 -12.49 -9.40 15.02
CA LYS A 78 -13.71 -9.81 15.74
C LYS A 78 -14.94 -9.06 15.24
N VAL A 79 -14.86 -7.73 15.07
CA VAL A 79 -15.95 -6.93 14.51
C VAL A 79 -16.36 -7.43 13.13
N MET A 80 -15.38 -7.68 12.25
CA MET A 80 -15.64 -8.24 10.92
C MET A 80 -16.30 -9.62 11.01
N SER A 81 -15.81 -10.51 11.89
CA SER A 81 -16.37 -11.85 12.10
C SER A 81 -17.83 -11.81 12.55
N ASP A 82 -18.16 -10.95 13.51
CA ASP A 82 -19.53 -10.79 14.01
C ASP A 82 -20.47 -10.32 12.88
N GLN A 83 -20.00 -9.38 12.05
CA GLN A 83 -20.77 -8.92 10.87
C GLN A 83 -20.95 -10.02 9.82
N LEU A 84 -19.92 -10.83 9.56
CA LEU A 84 -19.98 -11.95 8.62
C LEU A 84 -20.94 -13.05 9.10
N GLN A 85 -20.94 -13.35 10.40
CA GLN A 85 -21.85 -14.34 10.98
C GLN A 85 -23.32 -13.97 10.74
N ILE A 86 -23.67 -12.68 10.85
CA ILE A 86 -25.02 -12.19 10.57
C ILE A 86 -25.31 -12.19 9.07
N ALA A 87 -24.34 -11.78 8.26
CA ALA A 87 -24.53 -11.60 6.83
C ALA A 87 -24.70 -12.93 6.07
N THR A 88 -23.97 -13.97 6.48
CA THR A 88 -24.01 -15.31 5.86
C THR A 88 -25.33 -16.04 6.10
N GLN A 89 -26.11 -15.67 7.13
CA GLN A 89 -27.45 -16.21 7.36
C GLN A 89 -28.45 -15.84 6.24
N LYS A 90 -28.13 -14.83 5.42
CA LYS A 90 -28.97 -14.34 4.32
C LYS A 90 -28.57 -14.91 2.95
N GLY A 91 -27.61 -15.84 2.92
CA GLY A 91 -27.08 -16.46 1.69
C GLY A 91 -25.65 -16.03 1.36
N PRO A 92 -25.16 -16.32 0.14
CA PRO A 92 -23.81 -15.97 -0.29
C PRO A 92 -23.58 -14.45 -0.26
N ILE A 93 -22.38 -14.06 0.19
CA ILE A 93 -21.99 -12.65 0.31
C ILE A 93 -20.64 -12.39 -0.38
N SER A 94 -20.41 -11.14 -0.77
CA SER A 94 -19.09 -10.69 -1.27
C SER A 94 -18.18 -10.32 -0.10
N MET A 95 -17.03 -10.99 0.00
CA MET A 95 -16.01 -10.72 1.02
C MET A 95 -15.31 -9.37 0.83
N TRP A 96 -15.27 -8.84 -0.39
CA TRP A 96 -14.55 -7.61 -0.72
C TRP A 96 -14.96 -6.43 0.18
N LYS A 97 -16.27 -6.31 0.45
CA LYS A 97 -16.82 -5.26 1.31
C LYS A 97 -16.24 -5.36 2.73
N TYR A 98 -16.27 -6.55 3.32
CA TYR A 98 -15.86 -6.78 4.70
C TYR A 98 -14.35 -6.62 4.87
N ILE A 99 -13.56 -7.16 3.94
CA ILE A 99 -12.10 -7.03 3.97
C ILE A 99 -11.68 -5.57 3.80
N SER A 100 -12.27 -4.85 2.83
CA SER A 100 -11.92 -3.44 2.59
C SER A 100 -12.25 -2.56 3.80
N THR A 101 -13.42 -2.76 4.41
CA THR A 101 -13.81 -2.05 5.65
C THR A 101 -12.88 -2.41 6.80
N TYR A 102 -12.63 -3.71 7.05
CA TYR A 102 -11.70 -4.16 8.08
C TYR A 102 -10.31 -3.55 7.92
N THR A 103 -9.76 -3.55 6.70
CA THR A 103 -8.44 -2.98 6.42
C THR A 103 -8.41 -1.48 6.69
N MET A 104 -9.44 -0.74 6.29
CA MET A 104 -9.53 0.70 6.52
C MET A 104 -9.62 1.02 8.01
N ASP A 105 -10.52 0.35 8.75
CA ASP A 105 -10.70 0.55 10.18
C ASP A 105 -9.43 0.19 10.97
N SER A 106 -8.76 -0.89 10.56
CA SER A 106 -7.49 -1.32 11.16
C SER A 106 -6.38 -0.31 10.95
N VAL A 107 -6.20 0.19 9.72
CA VAL A 107 -5.13 1.16 9.40
C VAL A 107 -5.39 2.52 10.05
N CYS A 108 -6.64 2.97 10.15
CA CYS A 108 -6.98 4.24 10.79
C CYS A 108 -6.76 4.23 12.32
N LEU A 109 -6.76 3.05 12.94
CA LEU A 109 -6.61 2.91 14.39
C LEU A 109 -5.20 2.48 14.83
N SER A 110 -4.39 1.98 13.89
CA SER A 110 -2.97 1.63 14.09
C SER A 110 -2.12 2.88 14.16
#